data_AF-A0A2V2S055-F1
#
_entry.id   AF-A0A2V2S055-F1
#
_cell.length_a   1.000
_cell.length_b   1.000
_cell.length_c   1.000
_cell.angle_alpha   90.00
_cell.angle_beta   90.00
_cell.angle_gamma   90.00
#
_symmetry.space_group_name_H-M   'P 1'
#
loop_
_entity.id
_entity.type
_entity.pdbx_description
1 polymer ?
#
loop_
_entity_poly.entity_id
_entity_poly.type
_entity_poly.pdbx_seq_one_letter_code
_entity_poly.pdbx_strand_id
1 'polypeptide(L)'
;MHTEIISYAGWKETLRLFNDVVELMITLEVGPRILSYRHHRGKNVFKQYPEQLGKSEETQWRIRGGHRLWTAPEDLAITYHIDNVPITFSESPGGEILLTSYQTEPIKIRKEIALKLEESSHVMVRHSIINEGKTDLMLSPWALTVMAPGGLEIIPQPPLGEHPHDLLPNRKMILWPYTDLSDPRWNFGTRYITLKHAADSLPTKLGLAH
;
A
#
# COMPACT_ATOMS: atom_id res chain seq x y z
N MET A 1 -0.74 -22.45 -4.20
CA MET A 1 0.11 -21.24 -4.20
C MET A 1 1.42 -21.61 -4.85
N HIS A 2 1.91 -20.80 -5.80
CA HIS A 2 3.16 -21.03 -6.51
C HIS A 2 4.00 -19.76 -6.55
N THR A 3 5.32 -19.94 -6.56
CA THR A 3 6.30 -18.87 -6.66
C THR A 3 7.32 -19.14 -7.75
N GLU A 4 7.71 -18.10 -8.47
CA GLU A 4 8.82 -18.15 -9.43
C GLU A 4 9.49 -16.77 -9.54
N ILE A 5 10.78 -16.74 -9.91
CA ILE A 5 11.50 -15.49 -10.19
C ILE A 5 11.49 -15.25 -11.70
N ILE A 6 11.00 -14.09 -12.11
CA ILE A 6 10.93 -13.66 -13.52
C ILE A 6 11.39 -12.22 -13.67
N SER A 7 11.68 -11.81 -14.91
CA SER A 7 11.85 -10.40 -15.23
C SER A 7 10.49 -9.74 -15.46
N TYR A 8 10.29 -8.54 -14.92
CA TYR A 8 9.03 -7.80 -15.03
C TYR A 8 9.27 -6.29 -14.94
N ALA A 9 8.69 -5.54 -15.88
CA ALA A 9 8.72 -4.06 -15.89
C ALA A 9 10.11 -3.43 -15.70
N GLY A 10 11.13 -4.01 -16.34
CA GLY A 10 12.52 -3.55 -16.28
C GLY A 10 13.34 -4.12 -15.11
N TRP A 11 12.71 -4.79 -14.16
CA TRP A 11 13.39 -5.54 -13.10
C TRP A 11 13.77 -6.93 -13.60
N LYS A 12 14.99 -7.36 -13.31
CA LYS A 12 15.53 -8.68 -13.60
C LYS A 12 15.00 -9.72 -12.62
N GLU A 13 14.89 -9.35 -11.35
CA GLU A 13 14.47 -10.24 -10.25
C GLU A 13 13.15 -9.76 -9.66
N THR A 14 12.05 -10.33 -10.14
CA THR A 14 10.71 -10.15 -9.61
C THR A 14 10.15 -11.49 -9.19
N LEU A 15 9.79 -11.61 -7.91
CA LEU A 15 9.04 -12.73 -7.40
C LEU A 15 7.59 -12.62 -7.89
N ARG A 16 7.18 -13.60 -8.69
CA ARG A 16 5.78 -13.82 -9.06
C ARG A 16 5.16 -14.78 -8.05
N LEU A 17 4.10 -14.34 -7.37
CA LEU A 17 3.29 -15.17 -6.47
C LEU A 17 1.91 -15.35 -7.08
N PHE A 18 1.46 -16.58 -7.31
CA PHE A 18 0.23 -16.84 -8.06
C PHE A 18 -0.51 -18.13 -7.68
N ASN A 19 -1.75 -18.21 -8.12
CA ASN A 19 -2.60 -19.40 -8.13
C ASN A 19 -3.38 -19.46 -9.46
N ASP A 20 -4.46 -20.24 -9.56
CA ASP A 20 -5.27 -20.37 -10.78
C ASP A 20 -6.15 -19.15 -11.11
N VAL A 21 -6.22 -18.16 -10.21
CA VAL A 21 -7.15 -17.02 -10.27
C VAL A 21 -6.41 -15.69 -10.45
N VAL A 22 -5.35 -15.46 -9.68
CA VAL A 22 -4.64 -14.19 -9.59
C VAL A 22 -3.12 -14.37 -9.54
N GLU A 23 -2.42 -13.26 -9.76
CA GLU A 23 -0.98 -13.16 -9.55
C GLU A 23 -0.55 -11.79 -9.01
N LEU A 24 0.57 -11.81 -8.31
CA LEU A 24 1.27 -10.66 -7.75
C LEU A 24 2.67 -10.59 -8.33
N MET A 25 3.16 -9.39 -8.57
CA MET A 25 4.54 -9.12 -8.97
C MET A 25 5.24 -8.33 -7.88
N ILE A 26 6.26 -8.90 -7.25
CA ILE A 26 7.04 -8.29 -6.16
C ILE A 26 8.48 -8.13 -6.64
N THR A 27 8.96 -6.90 -6.73
CA THR A 27 10.38 -6.68 -7.09
C THR A 27 11.28 -7.05 -5.91
N LEU A 28 12.37 -7.76 -6.19
CA LEU A 28 13.40 -8.12 -5.21
C LEU A 28 14.57 -7.13 -5.23
N GLU A 29 14.62 -6.22 -6.20
CA GLU A 29 15.75 -5.32 -6.42
C GLU A 29 15.61 -3.98 -5.67
N VAL A 30 14.38 -3.61 -5.26
CA VAL A 30 14.08 -2.40 -4.47
C VAL A 30 12.87 -2.66 -3.55
N GLY A 31 12.72 -1.91 -2.45
CA GLY A 31 11.44 -1.85 -1.72
C GLY A 31 11.49 -2.02 -0.21
N PRO A 32 10.48 -2.68 0.42
CA PRO A 32 9.66 -3.75 -0.15
C PRO A 32 8.40 -3.25 -0.88
N ARG A 33 8.13 -3.80 -2.08
CA ARG A 33 7.09 -3.32 -2.99
C ARG A 33 6.39 -4.43 -3.76
N ILE A 34 5.05 -4.40 -3.78
CA ILE A 34 4.20 -5.23 -4.65
C ILE A 34 3.78 -4.36 -5.83
N LEU A 35 4.38 -4.57 -6.99
CA LEU A 35 4.21 -3.73 -8.19
C LEU A 35 2.89 -3.97 -8.91
N SER A 36 2.30 -5.15 -8.76
CA SER A 36 1.11 -5.56 -9.48
C SER A 36 0.29 -6.55 -8.67
N TYR A 37 -1.02 -6.44 -8.77
CA TYR A 37 -1.98 -7.46 -8.40
C TYR A 37 -3.02 -7.54 -9.53
N ARG A 38 -3.15 -8.70 -10.16
CA ARG A 38 -4.10 -8.89 -11.27
C ARG A 38 -4.79 -10.24 -11.19
N HIS A 39 -6.06 -10.24 -11.57
CA HIS A 39 -6.76 -11.45 -11.98
C HIS A 39 -6.23 -11.89 -13.35
N HIS A 40 -6.08 -13.20 -13.61
CA HIS A 40 -5.53 -13.69 -14.89
C HIS A 40 -6.36 -13.27 -16.10
N ARG A 41 -7.67 -13.05 -15.89
CA ARG A 41 -8.62 -12.54 -16.90
C ARG A 41 -8.79 -11.01 -16.87
N GLY A 42 -7.99 -10.30 -16.08
CA GLY A 42 -8.15 -8.88 -15.79
C GLY A 42 -6.87 -8.08 -16.01
N LYS A 43 -6.94 -6.82 -15.61
CA LYS A 43 -5.79 -5.90 -15.63
C LYS A 43 -5.18 -5.81 -14.24
N ASN A 44 -3.94 -5.34 -14.16
CA ASN A 44 -3.37 -4.88 -12.90
C ASN A 44 -4.23 -3.74 -12.34
N VAL A 45 -4.62 -3.85 -11.07
CA VAL A 45 -5.43 -2.82 -10.40
C VAL A 45 -4.59 -1.71 -9.77
N PHE A 46 -3.27 -1.90 -9.66
CA PHE A 46 -2.36 -0.89 -9.12
C PHE A 46 -1.87 0.05 -10.22
N LYS A 47 -1.70 1.32 -9.87
CA LYS A 47 -0.97 2.29 -10.69
C LYS A 47 0.50 1.87 -10.70
N GLN A 48 1.07 1.95 -11.89
CA GLN A 48 2.50 1.89 -12.11
C GLN A 48 2.96 3.20 -12.75
N TYR A 49 4.19 3.61 -12.44
CA TYR A 49 4.86 4.78 -13.01
C TYR A 49 6.01 4.28 -13.90
N PRO A 50 5.76 3.98 -15.19
CA PRO A 50 6.73 3.30 -16.06
C PRO A 50 8.09 3.97 -16.11
N GLU A 51 8.12 5.30 -16.01
CA GLU A 51 9.34 6.10 -16.00
C GLU A 51 10.22 5.89 -14.76
N GLN A 52 9.71 5.25 -13.71
CA GLN A 52 10.39 4.95 -12.44
C GLN A 52 10.66 3.44 -12.23
N LEU A 53 10.17 2.57 -13.12
CA LEU A 53 10.36 1.13 -13.00
C LEU A 53 11.68 0.68 -13.63
N GLY A 54 12.28 -0.37 -13.08
CA GLY A 54 13.57 -0.91 -13.52
C GLY A 54 14.77 -0.01 -13.23
N LYS A 55 14.68 0.86 -12.21
CA LYS A 55 15.69 1.87 -11.87
C LYS A 55 15.95 1.96 -10.37
N SER A 56 17.22 1.98 -10.00
CA SER A 56 17.73 2.03 -8.62
C SER A 56 18.75 3.14 -8.36
N GLU A 57 19.13 3.93 -9.37
CA GLU A 57 20.19 4.94 -9.22
C GLU A 57 19.66 6.34 -8.83
N GLU A 58 18.39 6.45 -8.45
CA GLU A 58 17.81 7.74 -8.10
C GLU A 58 18.33 8.25 -6.75
N THR A 59 18.74 9.52 -6.73
CA THR A 59 19.18 10.23 -5.53
C THR A 59 18.02 10.78 -4.68
N GLN A 60 16.78 10.54 -5.12
CA GLN A 60 15.57 10.95 -4.47
C GLN A 60 14.59 9.80 -4.44
N TRP A 61 13.75 9.80 -3.39
CA TRP A 61 12.68 8.84 -3.24
C TRP A 61 11.76 8.78 -4.48
N ARG A 62 11.34 7.57 -4.85
CA ARG A 62 10.42 7.30 -5.95
C ARG A 62 9.19 6.53 -5.48
N ILE A 63 8.01 6.97 -5.91
CA ILE A 63 6.76 6.30 -5.55
C ILE A 63 6.62 4.96 -6.26
N ARG A 64 7.09 4.82 -7.51
CA ARG A 64 7.02 3.63 -8.39
C ARG A 64 5.60 3.04 -8.63
N GLY A 65 4.64 3.32 -7.75
CA GLY A 65 3.29 2.77 -7.76
C GLY A 65 3.17 1.51 -6.91
N GLY A 66 2.14 0.71 -7.16
CA GLY A 66 1.94 -0.55 -6.46
C GLY A 66 1.51 -0.37 -4.99
N HIS A 67 1.83 -1.38 -4.19
CA HIS A 67 1.69 -1.38 -2.75
C HIS A 67 3.06 -1.34 -2.06
N ARG A 68 3.22 -0.53 -1.01
CA ARG A 68 4.46 -0.44 -0.21
C ARG A 68 4.18 -0.24 1.28
N LEU A 69 5.13 -0.66 2.09
CA LEU A 69 5.20 -0.33 3.52
C LEU A 69 5.96 0.99 3.75
N TRP A 70 5.37 1.82 4.62
CA TRP A 70 5.75 3.16 5.01
C TRP A 70 5.75 3.27 6.56
N THR A 71 6.26 4.36 7.12
CA THR A 71 6.25 4.68 8.56
C THR A 71 5.37 5.88 8.90
N ALA A 72 4.65 5.85 10.02
CA ALA A 72 4.01 7.03 10.60
C ALA A 72 4.65 7.38 11.96
N PRO A 73 4.67 8.66 12.39
CA PRO A 73 4.27 9.83 11.62
C PRO A 73 5.15 10.07 10.38
N GLU A 74 4.66 10.92 9.48
CA GLU A 74 5.40 11.28 8.27
C GLU A 74 6.66 12.07 8.64
N ASP A 75 7.82 11.62 8.16
CA ASP A 75 9.13 12.20 8.44
C ASP A 75 10.03 12.13 7.19
N LEU A 76 10.64 13.24 6.80
CA LEU A 76 11.38 13.29 5.53
C LEU A 76 12.59 12.34 5.50
N ALA A 77 13.20 12.03 6.64
CA ALA A 77 14.40 11.21 6.71
C ALA A 77 14.08 9.70 6.79
N ILE A 78 13.03 9.32 7.51
CA ILE A 78 12.66 7.92 7.75
C ILE A 78 11.66 7.42 6.70
N THR A 79 10.68 8.28 6.41
CA THR A 79 9.47 7.93 5.68
C THR A 79 9.71 7.97 4.16
N TYR A 80 10.49 8.97 3.72
CA TYR A 80 10.96 9.12 2.34
C TYR A 80 12.37 8.51 2.14
N HIS A 81 12.76 7.54 2.96
CA HIS A 81 14.02 6.82 2.77
C HIS A 81 14.10 6.23 1.35
N ILE A 82 15.28 6.37 0.74
CA ILE A 82 15.59 5.85 -0.60
C ILE A 82 15.77 4.35 -0.49
N ASP A 83 14.75 3.60 -0.91
CA ASP A 83 14.68 2.15 -0.80
C ASP A 83 15.21 1.43 -2.05
N ASN A 84 16.32 1.93 -2.59
CA ASN A 84 16.94 1.46 -3.84
C ASN A 84 17.92 0.30 -3.62
N VAL A 85 17.62 -0.56 -2.64
CA VAL A 85 18.45 -1.71 -2.28
C VAL A 85 17.64 -2.99 -2.42
N PRO A 86 18.30 -4.11 -2.79
CA PRO A 86 17.62 -5.40 -2.86
C PRO A 86 17.00 -5.80 -1.54
N ILE A 87 15.88 -6.50 -1.63
CA ILE A 87 15.18 -7.13 -0.51
C ILE A 87 15.40 -8.64 -0.55
N THR A 88 15.17 -9.30 0.58
CA THR A 88 15.19 -10.76 0.65
C THR A 88 13.76 -11.29 0.79
N PHE A 89 13.56 -12.56 0.43
CA PHE A 89 12.32 -13.25 0.74
C PHE A 89 12.57 -14.66 1.26
N SER A 90 11.63 -15.16 2.04
CA SER A 90 11.60 -16.54 2.51
C SER A 90 10.16 -17.03 2.62
N GLU A 91 9.97 -18.34 2.59
CA GLU A 91 8.66 -18.95 2.88
C GLU A 91 8.63 -19.38 4.35
N SER A 92 7.63 -18.94 5.09
CA SER A 92 7.42 -19.33 6.48
C SER A 92 6.82 -20.74 6.56
N PRO A 93 6.97 -21.44 7.71
CA PRO A 93 6.31 -22.75 7.90
C PRO A 93 4.78 -22.71 7.74
N GLY A 94 4.16 -21.52 7.90
CA GLY A 94 2.72 -21.30 7.71
C GLY A 94 2.31 -21.01 6.26
N GLY A 95 3.24 -21.08 5.30
CA GLY A 95 3.00 -20.79 3.88
C GLY A 95 2.88 -19.29 3.56
N GLU A 96 3.39 -18.41 4.42
CA GLU A 96 3.49 -16.98 4.10
C GLU A 96 4.82 -16.70 3.40
N ILE A 97 4.80 -15.90 2.34
CA ILE A 97 6.01 -15.31 1.76
C ILE A 97 6.38 -14.07 2.57
N LEU A 98 7.46 -14.12 3.33
CA LEU A 98 8.00 -13.01 4.09
C LEU A 98 9.00 -12.24 3.23
N LEU A 99 8.69 -10.99 2.91
CA LEU A 99 9.56 -10.04 2.23
C LEU A 99 10.24 -9.15 3.28
N THR A 100 11.56 -9.04 3.24
CA THR A 100 12.33 -8.31 4.24
C THR A 100 13.26 -7.29 3.59
N SER A 101 13.09 -6.03 3.98
CA SER A 101 13.93 -4.91 3.58
C SER A 101 14.69 -4.34 4.78
N TYR A 102 15.94 -3.96 4.55
CA TYR A 102 16.81 -3.38 5.55
C TYR A 102 17.12 -1.92 5.22
N GLN A 103 16.72 -1.01 6.10
CA GLN A 103 17.17 0.37 6.10
C GLN A 103 18.28 0.48 7.15
N THR A 104 19.49 0.88 6.73
CA THR A 104 20.64 1.02 7.64
C THR A 104 20.84 2.45 8.13
N GLU A 105 20.52 3.43 7.28
CA GLU A 105 20.70 4.86 7.54
C GLU A 105 19.44 5.67 7.14
N PRO A 106 19.14 6.79 7.82
CA PRO A 106 19.82 7.31 9.00
C PRO A 106 19.52 6.53 10.30
N ILE A 107 18.60 5.56 10.21
CA ILE A 107 18.16 4.76 11.36
C ILE A 107 18.00 3.31 10.91
N LYS A 108 18.46 2.38 11.75
CA LYS A 108 18.36 0.95 11.48
C LYS A 108 16.93 0.45 11.69
N ILE A 109 16.22 0.23 10.60
CA ILE A 109 14.84 -0.24 10.59
C ILE A 109 14.72 -1.41 9.63
N ARG A 110 14.13 -2.50 10.10
CA ARG A 110 13.70 -3.60 9.24
C ARG A 110 12.21 -3.46 8.94
N LYS A 111 11.87 -3.51 7.65
CA LYS A 111 10.50 -3.45 7.14
C LYS A 111 10.14 -4.81 6.55
N GLU A 112 9.00 -5.35 6.96
CA GLU A 112 8.55 -6.66 6.52
C GLU A 112 7.13 -6.62 5.97
N ILE A 113 6.93 -7.32 4.86
CA ILE A 113 5.62 -7.61 4.28
C ILE A 113 5.49 -9.13 4.20
N ALA A 114 4.60 -9.72 4.99
CA ALA A 114 4.23 -11.12 4.84
C ALA A 114 2.99 -11.23 3.95
N LEU A 115 3.05 -12.11 2.96
CA LEU A 115 2.00 -12.35 1.97
C LEU A 115 1.50 -13.78 2.08
N LYS A 116 0.18 -13.93 2.15
CA LYS A 116 -0.47 -15.23 1.99
C LYS A 116 -1.52 -15.14 0.91
N LEU A 117 -1.32 -15.89 -0.17
CA LEU A 117 -2.30 -16.02 -1.25
C LEU A 117 -3.10 -17.31 -1.03
N GLU A 118 -4.40 -17.15 -0.77
CA GLU A 118 -5.33 -18.27 -0.64
C GLU A 118 -5.59 -18.93 -2.01
N GLU A 119 -6.38 -20.00 -2.08
CA GLU A 119 -6.80 -20.59 -3.38
C GLU A 119 -7.69 -19.64 -4.20
N SER A 120 -8.37 -18.71 -3.52
CA SER A 120 -9.18 -17.66 -4.12
C SER A 120 -8.35 -16.45 -4.56
N SER A 121 -8.99 -15.33 -4.91
CA SER A 121 -8.31 -14.06 -5.14
C SER A 121 -7.92 -13.32 -3.84
N HIS A 122 -8.16 -13.91 -2.66
CA HIS A 122 -7.84 -13.26 -1.39
C HIS A 122 -6.33 -13.28 -1.13
N VAL A 123 -5.76 -12.10 -0.88
CA VAL A 123 -4.37 -11.94 -0.41
C VAL A 123 -4.37 -11.30 0.97
N MET A 124 -3.84 -12.02 1.96
CA MET A 124 -3.51 -11.43 3.26
C MET A 124 -2.16 -10.71 3.12
N VAL A 125 -2.10 -9.47 3.60
CA VAL A 125 -0.87 -8.67 3.66
C VAL A 125 -0.67 -8.23 5.10
N ARG A 126 0.42 -8.67 5.73
CA ARG A 126 0.79 -8.28 7.10
C ARG A 126 2.06 -7.45 7.08
N HIS A 127 1.97 -6.25 7.65
CA HIS A 127 3.08 -5.32 7.76
C HIS A 127 3.74 -5.41 9.13
N SER A 128 5.06 -5.32 9.17
CA SER A 128 5.81 -5.21 10.43
C SER A 128 7.00 -4.28 10.25
N ILE A 129 7.26 -3.49 11.29
CA ILE A 129 8.40 -2.58 11.35
C ILE A 129 9.13 -2.87 12.66
N ILE A 130 10.41 -3.18 12.55
CA ILE A 130 11.27 -3.50 13.68
C ILE A 130 12.34 -2.42 13.77
N ASN A 131 12.41 -1.75 14.93
CA ASN A 131 13.51 -0.85 15.24
C ASN A 131 14.72 -1.70 15.65
N GLU A 132 15.76 -1.70 14.81
CA GLU A 132 17.05 -2.38 15.06
C GLU A 132 18.15 -1.37 15.42
N GLY A 133 17.76 -0.11 15.67
CA GLY A 133 18.62 0.96 16.14
C GLY A 133 18.86 0.90 17.65
N LYS A 134 19.67 1.84 18.12
CA LYS A 134 20.01 1.99 19.55
C LYS A 134 19.13 3.01 20.28
N THR A 135 18.27 3.70 19.54
CA THR A 135 17.44 4.80 20.05
C THR A 135 15.98 4.41 19.91
N ASP A 136 15.18 4.74 20.92
CA ASP A 136 13.73 4.56 20.85
C ASP A 136 13.13 5.46 19.76
N LEU A 137 12.15 4.92 19.04
CA LEU A 137 11.48 5.60 17.94
C LEU A 137 9.97 5.50 18.11
N MET A 138 9.30 6.63 17.96
CA MET A 138 7.84 6.67 17.82
C MET A 138 7.49 6.34 16.38
N LEU A 139 7.11 5.09 16.11
CA LEU A 139 6.79 4.60 14.78
C LEU A 139 5.48 3.81 14.77
N SER A 140 4.79 3.84 13.64
CA SER A 140 3.66 2.97 13.33
C SER A 140 3.74 2.50 11.89
N PRO A 141 3.35 1.24 11.58
CA PRO A 141 3.18 0.81 10.20
C PRO A 141 2.11 1.64 9.50
N TRP A 142 2.45 2.17 8.33
CA TRP A 142 1.50 2.78 7.42
C TRP A 142 1.79 2.21 6.03
N ALA A 143 0.77 1.94 5.22
CA ALA A 143 0.99 1.41 3.88
C ALA A 143 0.29 2.27 2.84
N LEU A 144 0.89 2.34 1.66
CA LEU A 144 0.26 2.94 0.49
C LEU A 144 -0.10 1.83 -0.49
N THR A 145 -1.34 1.84 -0.96
CA THR A 145 -1.79 1.06 -2.11
C THR A 145 -2.21 2.05 -3.19
N VAL A 146 -1.36 2.26 -4.18
CA VAL A 146 -1.62 3.22 -5.24
C VAL A 146 -2.45 2.54 -6.33
N MET A 147 -3.74 2.85 -6.38
CA MET A 147 -4.68 2.25 -7.32
C MET A 147 -4.55 2.89 -8.72
N ALA A 148 -4.79 2.10 -9.76
CA ALA A 148 -4.85 2.58 -11.13
C ALA A 148 -6.00 3.60 -11.29
N PRO A 149 -5.85 4.62 -12.17
CA PRO A 149 -6.83 5.68 -12.33
C PRO A 149 -8.15 5.15 -12.92
N GLY A 150 -9.23 5.89 -12.65
CA GLY A 150 -10.57 5.63 -13.20
C GLY A 150 -11.49 4.80 -12.29
N GLY A 151 -11.01 4.38 -11.12
CA GLY A 151 -11.79 3.64 -10.13
C GLY A 151 -12.80 4.48 -9.34
N LEU A 152 -13.66 3.77 -8.60
CA LEU A 152 -14.56 4.32 -7.59
C LEU A 152 -14.17 3.73 -6.23
N GLU A 153 -13.79 4.59 -5.30
CA GLU A 153 -13.61 4.21 -3.90
C GLU A 153 -14.98 4.12 -3.24
N ILE A 154 -15.22 3.05 -2.47
CA ILE A 154 -16.47 2.84 -1.72
C ILE A 154 -16.10 2.57 -0.26
N ILE A 155 -16.44 3.51 0.61
CA ILE A 155 -16.13 3.44 2.03
C ILE A 155 -17.42 3.15 2.79
N PRO A 156 -17.54 1.98 3.47
CA PRO A 156 -18.71 1.69 4.28
C PRO A 156 -18.80 2.65 5.46
N GLN A 157 -20.04 3.01 5.80
CA GLN A 157 -20.35 3.84 6.95
C GLN A 157 -21.07 3.01 8.01
N PRO A 158 -20.84 3.27 9.31
CA PRO A 158 -21.68 2.71 10.36
C PRO A 158 -23.15 3.05 10.11
N PRO A 159 -24.09 2.16 10.48
CA PRO A 159 -25.51 2.39 10.28
C PRO A 159 -25.96 3.70 10.94
N LEU A 160 -26.99 4.31 10.36
CA LEU A 160 -27.64 5.47 10.97
C LEU A 160 -28.44 5.00 12.19
N GLY A 161 -28.34 5.76 13.27
CA GLY A 161 -29.19 5.60 14.45
C GLY A 161 -30.46 6.46 14.37
N GLU A 162 -31.23 6.45 15.44
CA GLU A 162 -32.49 7.17 15.60
C GLU A 162 -32.37 8.23 16.69
N HIS A 163 -32.77 9.47 16.41
CA HIS A 163 -32.87 10.51 17.43
C HIS A 163 -34.25 10.44 18.13
N PRO A 164 -34.33 10.46 19.48
CA PRO A 164 -33.26 10.79 20.43
C PRO A 164 -32.58 9.57 21.09
N HIS A 165 -32.67 8.36 20.53
CA HIS A 165 -32.13 7.14 21.15
C HIS A 165 -30.60 7.04 21.03
N ASP A 166 -30.04 7.38 19.87
CA ASP A 166 -28.62 7.22 19.55
C ASP A 166 -27.85 8.55 19.63
N LEU A 167 -27.60 9.02 20.85
CA LEU A 167 -27.04 10.36 21.10
C LEU A 167 -25.50 10.45 21.03
N LEU A 168 -24.78 9.33 21.01
CA LEU A 168 -23.31 9.31 21.05
C LEU A 168 -22.68 9.22 19.65
N PRO A 169 -21.54 9.88 19.40
CA PRO A 169 -20.85 9.80 18.12
C PRO A 169 -20.28 8.39 17.89
N ASN A 170 -20.41 7.88 16.66
CA ASN A 170 -19.92 6.55 16.27
C ASN A 170 -18.87 6.55 15.15
N ARG A 171 -18.33 7.73 14.78
CA ARG A 171 -17.26 7.86 13.77
C ARG A 171 -16.50 9.18 13.91
N LYS A 172 -15.26 9.20 13.44
CA LYS A 172 -14.41 10.39 13.31
C LYS A 172 -14.00 10.59 11.86
N MET A 173 -13.97 11.85 11.43
CA MET A 173 -13.51 12.27 10.11
C MET A 173 -12.33 13.24 10.27
N ILE A 174 -11.23 12.94 9.60
CA ILE A 174 -9.98 13.72 9.65
C ILE A 174 -9.73 14.29 8.25
N LEU A 175 -9.53 15.61 8.18
CA LEU A 175 -9.38 16.34 6.92
C LEU A 175 -8.03 17.03 6.89
N TRP A 176 -7.36 16.97 5.74
CA TRP A 176 -6.15 17.76 5.49
C TRP A 176 -6.53 19.16 4.99
N PRO A 177 -5.71 20.20 5.22
CA PRO A 177 -6.04 21.59 4.88
C PRO A 177 -6.46 21.83 3.41
N TYR A 178 -6.03 20.95 2.49
CA TYR A 178 -6.37 21.01 1.07
C TYR A 178 -7.63 20.21 0.69
N THR A 179 -8.34 19.64 1.66
CA THR A 179 -9.52 18.79 1.38
C THR A 179 -10.75 19.66 1.19
N ASP A 180 -11.18 19.79 -0.05
CA ASP A 180 -12.45 20.41 -0.40
C ASP A 180 -13.58 19.38 -0.34
N LEU A 181 -14.49 19.51 0.63
CA LEU A 181 -15.66 18.64 0.75
C LEU A 181 -16.77 18.96 -0.25
N SER A 182 -16.67 20.08 -0.97
CA SER A 182 -17.56 20.41 -2.09
C SER A 182 -17.10 19.83 -3.42
N ASP A 183 -15.92 19.19 -3.46
CA ASP A 183 -15.40 18.53 -4.66
C ASP A 183 -16.42 17.50 -5.18
N PRO A 184 -16.90 17.64 -6.42
CA PRO A 184 -17.98 16.82 -6.98
C PRO A 184 -17.60 15.34 -7.17
N ARG A 185 -16.32 14.99 -7.00
CA ARG A 185 -15.88 13.59 -6.95
C ARG A 185 -16.37 12.87 -5.69
N TRP A 186 -16.58 13.61 -4.59
CA TRP A 186 -17.12 13.06 -3.35
C TRP A 186 -18.64 12.95 -3.41
N ASN A 187 -19.15 11.84 -2.88
CA ASN A 187 -20.56 11.70 -2.57
C ASN A 187 -20.71 11.05 -1.19
N PHE A 188 -21.33 11.79 -0.26
CA PHE A 188 -21.58 11.38 1.11
C PHE A 188 -23.01 10.83 1.21
N GLY A 189 -23.16 9.53 0.94
CA GLY A 189 -24.45 8.84 1.05
C GLY A 189 -24.78 8.43 2.49
N THR A 190 -25.90 7.71 2.66
CA THR A 190 -26.32 7.20 3.98
C THR A 190 -25.56 5.94 4.40
N ARG A 191 -25.21 5.07 3.45
CA ARG A 191 -24.51 3.80 3.70
C ARG A 191 -23.04 3.81 3.30
N TYR A 192 -22.67 4.64 2.34
CA TYR A 192 -21.34 4.68 1.77
C TYR A 192 -20.91 6.13 1.54
N ILE A 193 -19.63 6.42 1.79
CA ILE A 193 -18.95 7.56 1.18
C ILE A 193 -18.28 7.01 -0.08
N THR A 194 -18.41 7.73 -1.18
CA THR A 194 -17.76 7.32 -2.44
C THR A 194 -16.89 8.44 -3.00
N LEU A 195 -15.75 8.08 -3.58
CA LEU A 195 -14.88 9.00 -4.32
C LEU A 195 -14.65 8.46 -5.73
N LYS A 196 -15.10 9.19 -6.74
CA LYS A 196 -14.83 8.84 -8.14
C LYS A 196 -13.52 9.47 -8.60
N HIS A 197 -12.58 8.64 -9.06
CA HIS A 197 -11.36 9.17 -9.66
C HIS A 197 -11.69 10.02 -10.90
N ALA A 198 -11.09 11.21 -10.98
CA ALA A 198 -11.09 12.03 -12.19
C ALA A 198 -9.65 12.51 -12.47
N ALA A 199 -9.29 12.55 -13.76
CA ALA A 199 -8.01 13.08 -14.19
C ALA A 199 -7.93 14.60 -13.91
N ASP A 200 -6.71 15.11 -13.78
CA ASP A 200 -6.39 16.55 -13.69
C ASP A 200 -7.16 17.31 -12.59
N SER A 201 -7.56 16.59 -11.54
CA SER A 201 -8.26 17.15 -10.38
C SER A 201 -7.29 17.45 -9.26
N LEU A 202 -7.62 18.43 -8.41
CA LEU A 202 -6.81 18.78 -7.25
C LEU A 202 -6.68 17.59 -6.27
N PRO A 203 -5.60 17.51 -5.48
CA PRO A 203 -5.49 16.50 -4.44
C PRO A 203 -6.63 16.59 -3.43
N THR A 204 -7.09 15.43 -2.93
CA THR A 204 -8.09 15.34 -1.86
C THR A 204 -7.73 14.19 -0.94
N LYS A 205 -8.03 14.29 0.36
CA LYS A 205 -7.66 13.26 1.34
C LYS A 205 -8.63 13.21 2.50
N LEU A 206 -9.08 12.00 2.83
CA LEU A 206 -10.01 11.74 3.92
C LEU A 206 -9.42 10.68 4.84
N GLY A 207 -9.38 10.97 6.14
CA GLY A 207 -9.10 9.98 7.18
C GLY A 207 -10.39 9.63 7.92
N LEU A 208 -10.58 8.35 8.22
CA LEU A 208 -11.76 7.86 8.93
C LEU A 208 -11.34 6.90 10.04
N ALA A 209 -12.03 7.00 11.18
CA ALA A 209 -11.97 6.02 12.25
C ALA A 209 -13.39 5.74 12.72
N HIS A 210 -13.83 4.49 12.61
CA HIS A 210 -15.11 3.99 13.10
C HIS A 210 -14.88 2.90 14.13
#